data_AF-A0A948Q692-F1
#
_entry.id   AF-A0A948Q692-F1
#
_cell.length_a   1.000
_cell.length_b   1.000
_cell.length_c   1.000
_cell.angle_alpha   90.00
_cell.angle_beta   90.00
_cell.angle_gamma   90.00
#
_symmetry.space_group_name_H-M   'P 1'
#
loop_
_entity.id
_entity.type
_entity.pdbx_description
1 polymer ?
#
loop_
_entity_poly.entity_id
_entity_poly.type
_entity_poly.pdbx_seq_one_letter_code
_entity_poly.pdbx_strand_id
1 'polypeptide(L)'
;MSRSMCIAVLAPFILACLAAGTLAKEVDLNRQEVTVIKKKLVAVEESLSPMPDGYAKSEEDFSLPTSVQTGDKGGFRPVYASASYTFEGGGTMTAEKTEKELEAEYKKKIMEAQAKGDYQAIQTLSQEMMQKAMSNQMAAEEAKRDPVRVYVSFNSGSYATIDPDAVVFEKPGVIALKTLQNQGQDLQVMIYFDPVSLKETGTLSKIELKNDRDAGDKTTVRHITVELSGPAGVVEAWSKTVDTGKVLAQIDR
;
A
#
# COMPACT_ATOMS: atom_id res chain seq x y z
N MET A 1 84.74 -21.89 -18.25
CA MET A 1 84.18 -21.09 -19.36
C MET A 1 82.89 -21.78 -19.79
N SER A 2 81.70 -21.19 -19.84
CA SER A 2 81.24 -19.81 -19.77
C SER A 2 79.92 -19.78 -19.01
N ARG A 3 79.69 -18.67 -18.32
CA ARG A 3 78.40 -18.25 -17.74
C ARG A 3 77.42 -17.95 -18.88
N SER A 4 76.12 -18.14 -18.66
CA SER A 4 75.21 -17.01 -18.44
C SER A 4 73.76 -17.48 -18.28
N MET A 5 73.22 -17.04 -17.16
CA MET A 5 71.86 -17.10 -16.69
C MET A 5 71.10 -15.92 -17.32
N CYS A 6 69.89 -16.14 -17.84
CA CYS A 6 68.93 -15.07 -18.06
C CYS A 6 67.52 -15.61 -17.80
N ILE A 7 67.03 -15.30 -16.59
CA ILE A 7 65.62 -15.36 -16.22
C ILE A 7 64.98 -14.09 -16.76
N ALA A 8 64.04 -14.23 -17.70
CA ALA A 8 63.05 -13.21 -18.03
C ALA A 8 61.68 -13.89 -17.83
N VAL A 9 61.08 -13.79 -16.64
CA VAL A 9 60.20 -12.70 -16.19
C VAL A 9 58.93 -12.59 -17.05
N LEU A 10 57.88 -13.20 -16.47
CA LEU A 10 56.49 -12.76 -16.37
C LEU A 10 55.60 -12.58 -17.62
N ALA A 11 54.56 -13.43 -17.61
CA ALA A 11 53.13 -13.10 -17.78
C ALA A 11 52.58 -12.89 -19.19
N PRO A 12 52.13 -13.97 -19.85
CA PRO A 12 51.00 -13.91 -20.77
C PRO A 12 49.73 -14.19 -19.94
N PHE A 13 48.86 -13.22 -19.60
CA PHE A 13 47.41 -13.44 -19.29
C PHE A 13 46.67 -12.28 -18.57
N ILE A 14 46.88 -10.99 -18.84
CA ILE A 14 45.97 -9.98 -18.26
C ILE A 14 45.66 -8.87 -19.26
N LEU A 15 44.76 -9.14 -20.22
CA LEU A 15 43.88 -8.11 -20.79
C LEU A 15 42.68 -8.70 -21.56
N ALA A 16 41.90 -9.54 -20.90
CA ALA A 16 40.62 -10.02 -21.44
C ALA A 16 39.57 -10.15 -20.32
N CYS A 17 39.42 -9.12 -19.48
CA CYS A 17 38.29 -8.98 -18.56
C CYS A 17 37.87 -7.49 -18.47
N LEU A 18 37.75 -6.80 -19.61
CA LEU A 18 36.74 -5.76 -19.70
C LEU A 18 35.42 -6.47 -19.93
N ALA A 19 34.86 -7.03 -18.86
CA ALA A 19 33.44 -7.28 -18.82
C ALA A 19 32.80 -5.89 -18.97
N ALA A 20 32.38 -5.58 -20.19
CA ALA A 20 31.46 -4.48 -20.44
C ALA A 20 30.18 -4.85 -19.71
N GLY A 21 30.11 -4.56 -18.41
CA GLY A 21 28.85 -4.44 -17.72
C GLY A 21 28.09 -3.37 -18.47
N THR A 22 27.06 -3.76 -19.22
CA THR A 22 26.06 -2.82 -19.71
C THR A 22 25.51 -2.15 -18.47
N LEU A 23 25.93 -0.91 -18.22
CA LEU A 23 25.36 -0.10 -17.15
C LEU A 23 23.84 -0.09 -17.33
N ALA A 24 23.11 -0.46 -16.27
CA ALA A 24 21.66 -0.44 -16.27
C ALA A 24 21.18 0.94 -16.74
N LYS A 25 20.62 0.98 -17.95
CA LYS A 25 20.10 2.20 -18.55
C LYS A 25 18.68 2.41 -18.06
N GLU A 26 18.39 3.63 -17.63
CA GLU A 26 17.05 4.08 -17.30
C GLU A 26 16.26 4.38 -18.59
N VAL A 27 15.03 3.88 -18.65
CA VAL A 27 14.12 4.03 -19.78
C VAL A 27 12.81 4.60 -19.29
N ASP A 28 12.37 5.71 -19.89
CA ASP A 28 11.15 6.38 -19.50
C ASP A 28 9.91 5.53 -19.76
N LEU A 29 8.96 5.66 -18.83
CA LEU A 29 7.61 5.13 -18.96
C LEU A 29 6.73 6.17 -19.64
N ASN A 30 6.01 5.76 -20.67
CA ASN A 30 4.97 6.58 -21.27
C ASN A 30 3.70 6.57 -20.39
N ARG A 31 2.77 7.49 -20.67
CA ARG A 31 1.54 7.63 -19.87
C ARG A 31 0.66 6.37 -19.87
N GLN A 32 0.66 5.58 -20.94
CA GLN A 32 -0.12 4.34 -21.00
C GLN A 32 0.51 3.27 -20.09
N GLU A 33 1.83 3.15 -20.08
CA GLU A 33 2.58 2.24 -19.20
C GLU A 33 2.33 2.60 -17.72
N VAL A 34 2.40 3.88 -17.36
CA VAL A 34 2.05 4.36 -16.00
C VAL A 34 0.59 4.07 -15.65
N THR A 35 -0.33 4.20 -16.61
CA THR A 35 -1.76 3.90 -16.42
C THR A 35 -1.98 2.40 -16.14
N VAL A 36 -1.25 1.52 -16.82
CA VAL A 36 -1.31 0.07 -16.56
C VAL A 36 -0.88 -0.25 -15.13
N ILE A 37 0.21 0.36 -14.66
CA ILE A 37 0.71 0.17 -13.29
C ILE A 37 -0.32 0.68 -12.27
N LYS A 38 -0.87 1.89 -12.46
CA LYS A 38 -1.91 2.43 -11.58
C LYS A 38 -3.15 1.54 -11.54
N LYS A 39 -3.60 1.00 -12.68
CA LYS A 39 -4.76 0.09 -12.74
C LYS A 39 -4.53 -1.18 -11.92
N LYS A 40 -3.32 -1.74 -11.93
CA LYS A 40 -2.97 -2.88 -11.08
C LYS A 40 -3.06 -2.50 -9.60
N LEU A 41 -2.58 -1.31 -9.18
CA LEU A 41 -2.70 -0.84 -7.78
C LEU A 41 -4.17 -0.69 -7.35
N VAL A 42 -5.00 -0.07 -8.20
CA VAL A 42 -6.44 0.07 -7.95
C VAL A 42 -7.13 -1.30 -7.85
N ALA A 43 -6.76 -2.27 -8.71
CA ALA A 43 -7.30 -3.62 -8.62
C ALA A 43 -6.91 -4.34 -7.31
N VAL A 44 -5.73 -4.05 -6.75
CA VAL A 44 -5.34 -4.54 -5.42
C VAL A 44 -6.16 -3.84 -4.33
N GLU A 45 -6.40 -2.54 -4.42
CA GLU A 45 -7.29 -1.84 -3.49
C GLU A 45 -8.71 -2.44 -3.49
N GLU A 46 -9.28 -2.69 -4.67
CA GLU A 46 -10.60 -3.31 -4.82
C GLU A 46 -10.67 -4.71 -4.20
N SER A 47 -9.53 -5.41 -4.10
CA SER A 47 -9.45 -6.72 -3.44
C SER A 47 -9.56 -6.64 -1.91
N LEU A 48 -9.39 -5.46 -1.32
CA LEU A 48 -9.55 -5.20 0.11
C LEU A 48 -11.02 -5.01 0.49
N SER A 49 -11.95 -5.07 -0.47
CA SER A 49 -13.39 -5.01 -0.20
C SER A 49 -13.93 -6.37 0.29
N PRO A 50 -14.87 -6.40 1.25
CA PRO A 50 -15.50 -5.24 1.90
C PRO A 50 -14.56 -4.53 2.90
N MET A 51 -14.70 -3.21 3.01
CA MET A 51 -14.03 -2.42 4.05
C MET A 51 -14.54 -2.81 5.44
N PRO A 52 -13.76 -2.59 6.51
CA PRO A 52 -14.22 -2.87 7.87
C PRO A 52 -15.41 -1.99 8.26
N ASP A 53 -16.35 -2.56 8.99
CA ASP A 53 -17.56 -1.84 9.41
C ASP A 53 -17.23 -0.58 10.22
N GLY A 54 -17.84 0.54 9.85
CA GLY A 54 -17.63 1.83 10.52
C GLY A 54 -16.31 2.52 10.16
N TYR A 55 -15.63 2.05 9.12
CA TYR A 55 -14.48 2.71 8.49
C TYR A 55 -14.83 3.18 7.08
N ALA A 56 -14.19 4.28 6.67
CA ALA A 56 -14.27 4.78 5.31
C ALA A 56 -12.92 5.32 4.85
N LYS A 57 -12.63 5.18 3.56
CA LYS A 57 -11.39 5.70 2.97
C LYS A 57 -11.40 7.24 3.05
N SER A 58 -10.42 7.80 3.75
CA SER A 58 -10.22 9.25 3.87
C SER A 58 -9.09 9.76 2.98
N GLU A 59 -8.02 8.99 2.82
CA GLU A 59 -6.85 9.37 2.03
C GLU A 59 -6.45 8.27 1.05
N GLU A 60 -5.90 8.69 -0.09
CA GLU A 60 -5.34 7.85 -1.13
C GLU A 60 -4.15 8.58 -1.78
N ASP A 61 -3.00 7.93 -1.79
CA ASP A 61 -1.80 8.44 -2.47
C ASP A 61 -1.14 7.33 -3.29
N PHE A 62 -0.65 7.70 -4.48
CA PHE A 62 0.01 6.78 -5.40
C PHE A 62 1.45 7.25 -5.67
N SER A 63 2.40 6.39 -5.35
CA SER A 63 3.79 6.54 -5.81
C SER A 63 3.96 5.77 -7.11
N LEU A 64 3.78 6.48 -8.23
CA LEU A 64 3.91 5.93 -9.57
C LEU A 64 5.30 6.20 -10.13
N PRO A 65 5.96 5.20 -10.75
CA PRO A 65 7.25 5.38 -11.36
C PRO A 65 7.14 6.16 -12.68
N THR A 66 8.19 6.91 -13.00
CA THR A 66 8.33 7.62 -14.28
C THR A 66 9.25 6.91 -15.26
N SER A 67 10.01 5.93 -14.78
CA SER A 67 11.05 5.22 -15.51
C SER A 67 11.24 3.80 -14.96
N VAL A 68 11.95 2.98 -15.74
CA VAL A 68 12.36 1.63 -15.36
C VAL A 68 13.80 1.39 -15.79
N GLN A 69 14.54 0.61 -15.03
CA GLN A 69 15.90 0.23 -15.39
C GLN A 69 15.88 -0.93 -16.40
N THR A 70 16.86 -0.97 -17.29
CA THR A 70 17.16 -2.17 -18.08
C THR A 70 17.88 -3.21 -17.24
N GLY A 71 17.56 -4.46 -17.50
CA GLY A 71 18.13 -5.64 -16.89
C GLY A 71 19.40 -6.10 -17.60
N ASP A 72 20.12 -7.02 -16.97
CA ASP A 72 21.45 -7.45 -17.43
C ASP A 72 21.36 -8.35 -18.68
N LYS A 73 20.20 -9.00 -18.92
CA LYS A 73 19.96 -9.88 -20.08
C LYS A 73 19.12 -9.22 -21.18
N GLY A 74 19.06 -7.89 -21.20
CA GLY A 74 18.33 -7.12 -22.22
C GLY A 74 16.82 -6.97 -21.98
N GLY A 75 16.31 -7.47 -20.85
CA GLY A 75 14.95 -7.17 -20.35
C GLY A 75 14.90 -5.85 -19.56
N PHE A 76 13.83 -5.65 -18.81
CA PHE A 76 13.69 -4.56 -17.84
C PHE A 76 13.84 -5.09 -16.42
N ARG A 77 14.16 -4.25 -15.44
CA ARG A 77 14.01 -4.61 -14.04
C ARG A 77 12.53 -4.55 -13.65
N PRO A 78 12.07 -5.33 -12.67
CA PRO A 78 10.71 -5.24 -12.17
C PRO A 78 10.40 -3.81 -11.70
N VAL A 79 9.19 -3.33 -12.02
CA VAL A 79 8.80 -1.95 -11.74
C VAL A 79 8.44 -1.76 -10.27
N TYR A 80 8.94 -0.70 -9.64
CA TYR A 80 8.57 -0.34 -8.28
C TYR A 80 7.45 0.69 -8.31
N ALA A 81 6.34 0.37 -7.66
CA ALA A 81 5.22 1.29 -7.49
C ALA A 81 4.55 0.99 -6.15
N SER A 82 3.93 1.99 -5.55
CA SER A 82 3.18 1.78 -4.31
C SER A 82 1.94 2.66 -4.22
N ALA A 83 1.04 2.27 -3.34
CA ALA A 83 -0.12 3.07 -2.95
C ALA A 83 -0.29 3.02 -1.44
N SER A 84 -0.67 4.15 -0.85
CA SER A 84 -1.04 4.25 0.57
C SER A 84 -2.48 4.71 0.68
N TYR A 85 -3.19 4.12 1.65
CA TYR A 85 -4.58 4.41 1.93
C TYR A 85 -4.76 4.59 3.42
N THR A 86 -5.52 5.61 3.82
CA THR A 86 -5.95 5.80 5.21
C THR A 86 -7.46 5.57 5.27
N PHE A 87 -7.88 4.69 6.17
CA PHE A 87 -9.26 4.43 6.49
C PHE A 87 -9.53 4.97 7.88
N GLU A 88 -10.26 6.07 7.96
CA GLU A 88 -10.72 6.61 9.22
C GLU A 88 -11.99 5.92 9.65
N GLY A 89 -12.08 5.60 10.95
CA GLY A 89 -13.26 5.00 11.53
C GLY A 89 -13.94 5.98 12.48
N GLY A 90 -15.26 5.81 12.61
CA GLY A 90 -16.03 6.59 13.55
C GLY A 90 -16.71 7.83 12.97
N GLY A 91 -17.22 8.66 13.88
CA GLY A 91 -18.20 9.69 13.57
C GLY A 91 -17.72 10.83 12.66
N THR A 92 -16.44 10.92 12.29
CA THR A 92 -15.89 12.03 11.49
C THR A 92 -16.51 12.12 10.09
N MET A 93 -16.64 11.01 9.37
CA MET A 93 -17.25 11.02 8.03
C MET A 93 -18.77 11.23 8.03
N THR A 94 -19.48 10.70 9.02
CA THR A 94 -20.91 10.96 9.21
C THR A 94 -21.15 12.39 9.68
N ALA A 95 -20.34 12.91 10.60
CA ALA A 95 -20.50 14.24 11.16
C ALA A 95 -20.29 15.32 10.10
N GLU A 96 -19.28 15.22 9.23
CA GLU A 96 -19.08 16.23 8.17
C GLU A 96 -20.25 16.30 7.17
N LYS A 97 -20.84 15.15 6.80
CA LYS A 97 -22.02 15.12 5.93
C LYS A 97 -23.26 15.66 6.65
N THR A 98 -23.50 15.22 7.88
CA THR A 98 -24.63 15.67 8.69
C THR A 98 -24.52 17.15 9.04
N GLU A 99 -23.32 17.68 9.29
CA GLU A 99 -23.07 19.08 9.60
C GLU A 99 -23.39 19.99 8.41
N LYS A 100 -22.95 19.63 7.19
CA LYS A 100 -23.27 20.41 5.97
C LYS A 100 -24.78 20.43 5.66
N GLU A 101 -25.47 19.30 5.85
CA GLU A 101 -26.92 19.22 5.65
C GLU A 101 -27.68 20.04 6.69
N LEU A 102 -27.26 19.97 7.96
CA LEU A 102 -27.86 20.67 9.08
C LEU A 102 -27.60 22.18 8.99
N GLU A 103 -26.40 22.60 8.59
CA GLU A 103 -26.07 24.00 8.31
C GLU A 103 -26.96 24.57 7.20
N ALA A 104 -27.15 23.82 6.10
CA ALA A 104 -28.00 24.24 4.99
C ALA A 104 -29.48 24.38 5.40
N GLU A 105 -29.99 23.42 6.19
CA GLU A 105 -31.37 23.45 6.69
C GLU A 105 -31.61 24.65 7.62
N TYR A 106 -30.72 24.88 8.59
CA TYR A 106 -30.86 25.97 9.55
C TYR A 106 -30.64 27.34 8.90
N LYS A 107 -29.68 27.47 7.95
CA LYS A 107 -29.52 28.70 7.15
C LYS A 107 -30.79 29.07 6.40
N LYS A 108 -31.48 28.09 5.81
CA LYS A 108 -32.76 28.33 5.13
C LYS A 108 -33.83 28.84 6.10
N LYS A 109 -34.00 28.19 7.26
CA LYS A 109 -34.98 28.60 8.28
C LYS A 109 -34.69 29.99 8.83
N ILE A 110 -33.43 30.33 9.06
CA ILE A 110 -33.01 31.66 9.54
C ILE A 110 -33.31 32.73 8.48
N MET A 111 -33.03 32.49 7.21
CA MET A 111 -33.38 33.42 6.12
C MET A 111 -34.90 33.62 5.97
N GLU A 112 -35.69 32.56 6.14
CA GLU A 112 -37.16 32.66 6.12
C GLU A 112 -37.70 33.45 7.33
N ALA A 113 -37.11 33.28 8.52
CA ALA A 113 -37.45 34.06 9.71
C ALA A 113 -37.02 35.53 9.57
N GLN A 114 -35.85 35.78 8.97
CA GLN A 114 -35.35 37.12 8.66
C GLN A 114 -36.24 37.85 7.66
N ALA A 115 -36.71 37.17 6.61
CA ALA A 115 -37.65 37.73 5.64
C ALA A 115 -39.01 38.11 6.27
N LYS A 116 -39.39 37.47 7.38
CA LYS A 116 -40.61 37.78 8.15
C LYS A 116 -40.39 38.80 9.27
N GLY A 117 -39.16 39.24 9.52
CA GLY A 117 -38.81 40.13 10.62
C GLY A 117 -38.96 39.49 12.01
N ASP A 118 -38.97 38.15 12.10
CA ASP A 118 -39.15 37.42 13.34
C ASP A 118 -37.81 37.21 14.06
N TYR A 119 -37.35 38.27 14.72
CA TYR A 119 -36.06 38.28 15.43
C TYR A 119 -35.98 37.25 16.57
N GLN A 120 -37.11 36.89 17.17
CA GLN A 120 -37.17 35.91 18.26
C GLN A 120 -37.00 34.48 17.73
N ALA A 121 -37.59 34.17 16.57
CA ALA A 121 -37.34 32.92 15.86
C ALA A 121 -35.89 32.80 15.39
N ILE A 122 -35.26 33.87 14.90
CA ILE A 122 -33.84 33.87 14.51
C ILE A 122 -32.94 33.50 15.69
N GLN A 123 -33.16 34.09 16.87
CA GLN A 123 -32.36 33.82 18.06
C GLN A 123 -32.51 32.37 18.52
N THR A 124 -33.74 31.83 18.49
CA THR A 124 -34.04 30.44 18.85
C THR A 124 -33.37 29.46 17.88
N LEU A 125 -33.52 29.69 16.56
CA LEU A 125 -32.91 28.85 15.52
C LEU A 125 -31.38 28.86 15.58
N SER A 126 -30.78 30.01 15.91
CA SER A 126 -29.32 30.14 16.08
C SER A 126 -28.82 29.34 17.28
N GLN A 127 -29.56 29.36 18.40
CA GLN A 127 -29.21 28.59 19.60
C GLN A 127 -29.36 27.08 19.36
N GLU A 128 -30.45 26.65 18.72
CA GLU A 128 -30.66 25.24 18.37
C GLU A 128 -29.57 24.72 17.43
N MET A 129 -29.18 25.51 16.43
CA MET A 129 -28.10 25.16 15.52
C MET A 129 -26.78 24.97 16.28
N MET A 130 -26.42 25.91 17.16
CA MET A 130 -25.20 25.81 17.96
C MET A 130 -25.23 24.59 18.90
N GLN A 131 -26.37 24.30 19.52
CA GLN A 131 -26.52 23.15 20.41
C GLN A 131 -26.45 21.82 19.65
N LYS A 132 -27.08 21.72 18.48
CA LYS A 132 -27.00 20.53 17.62
C LYS A 132 -25.60 20.33 17.05
N ALA A 133 -24.94 21.39 16.61
CA ALA A 133 -23.55 21.32 16.16
C ALA A 133 -22.63 20.79 17.28
N MET A 134 -22.76 21.32 18.50
CA MET A 134 -22.00 20.84 19.66
C MET A 134 -22.31 19.38 20.02
N SER A 135 -23.59 18.97 19.99
CA SER A 135 -23.99 17.57 20.22
C SER A 135 -23.44 16.62 19.17
N ASN A 136 -23.45 17.02 17.89
CA ASN A 136 -22.90 16.23 16.80
C ASN A 136 -21.38 16.12 16.90
N GLN A 137 -20.71 17.20 17.30
CA GLN A 137 -19.27 17.21 17.53
C GLN A 137 -18.87 16.27 18.67
N MET A 138 -19.57 16.31 19.80
CA MET A 138 -19.34 15.38 20.92
C MET A 138 -19.59 13.92 20.51
N ALA A 139 -20.68 13.64 19.79
CA ALA A 139 -20.97 12.31 19.28
C ALA A 139 -19.91 11.84 18.26
N ALA A 140 -19.34 12.75 17.47
CA ALA A 140 -18.27 12.44 16.53
C ALA A 140 -16.96 12.08 17.24
N GLU A 141 -16.62 12.81 18.32
CA GLU A 141 -15.46 12.52 19.17
C GLU A 141 -15.61 11.20 19.91
N GLU A 142 -16.78 10.91 20.49
CA GLU A 142 -17.06 9.64 21.17
C GLU A 142 -17.06 8.45 20.21
N ALA A 143 -17.47 8.65 18.96
CA ALA A 143 -17.48 7.61 17.95
C ALA A 143 -16.12 7.43 17.25
N LYS A 144 -15.12 8.31 17.49
CA LYS A 144 -13.84 8.29 16.79
C LYS A 144 -13.12 6.97 17.02
N ARG A 145 -12.69 6.34 15.94
CA ARG A 145 -11.89 5.10 15.99
C ARG A 145 -10.49 5.39 15.49
N ASP A 146 -9.52 4.65 16.00
CA ASP A 146 -8.16 4.72 15.48
C ASP A 146 -8.15 4.27 14.01
N PRO A 147 -7.40 4.99 13.15
CA PRO A 147 -7.42 4.74 11.72
C PRO A 147 -6.75 3.40 11.38
N VAL A 148 -7.18 2.81 10.27
CA VAL A 148 -6.46 1.70 9.65
C VAL A 148 -5.70 2.24 8.44
N ARG A 149 -4.41 1.96 8.39
CA ARG A 149 -3.53 2.33 7.27
C ARG A 149 -3.25 1.10 6.43
N VAL A 150 -3.27 1.27 5.12
CA VAL A 150 -2.91 0.24 4.15
C VAL A 150 -1.77 0.75 3.29
N TYR A 151 -0.75 -0.08 3.10
CA TYR A 151 0.33 0.20 2.18
C TYR A 151 0.51 -0.98 1.21
N VAL A 152 0.39 -0.71 -0.09
CA VAL A 152 0.59 -1.68 -1.16
C VAL A 152 1.89 -1.36 -1.85
N SER A 153 2.74 -2.36 -2.06
CA SER A 153 3.98 -2.21 -2.82
C SER A 153 4.15 -3.31 -3.86
N PHE A 154 4.58 -2.91 -5.05
CA PHE A 154 4.95 -3.81 -6.15
C PHE A 154 6.45 -3.99 -6.19
N ASN A 155 6.87 -5.23 -6.35
CA ASN A 155 8.26 -5.61 -6.52
C ASN A 155 9.19 -5.05 -5.42
N SER A 156 8.68 -4.76 -4.22
CA SER A 156 9.52 -4.36 -3.09
C SER A 156 10.16 -5.61 -2.48
N GLY A 157 11.48 -5.73 -2.61
CA GLY A 157 12.19 -6.92 -2.15
C GLY A 157 11.98 -7.10 -0.66
N SER A 158 11.64 -8.31 -0.24
CA SER A 158 11.33 -8.59 1.16
C SER A 158 12.05 -9.84 1.64
N TYR A 159 12.57 -9.75 2.86
CA TYR A 159 13.19 -10.85 3.56
C TYR A 159 12.65 -10.88 4.98
N ALA A 160 12.04 -12.00 5.37
CA ALA A 160 11.53 -12.19 6.72
C ALA A 160 11.64 -13.66 7.12
N THR A 161 12.00 -13.93 8.38
CA THR A 161 11.83 -15.27 8.95
C THR A 161 10.35 -15.49 9.26
N ILE A 162 9.83 -16.68 8.97
CA ILE A 162 8.46 -17.04 9.29
C ILE A 162 8.43 -17.56 10.74
N ASP A 163 7.75 -16.82 11.61
CA ASP A 163 7.32 -17.33 12.90
C ASP A 163 5.97 -18.06 12.69
N PRO A 164 5.89 -19.39 12.95
CA PRO A 164 4.65 -20.15 12.79
C PRO A 164 3.48 -19.59 13.61
N ASP A 165 3.75 -19.01 14.78
CA ASP A 165 2.71 -18.46 15.66
C ASP A 165 2.20 -17.09 15.17
N ALA A 166 2.97 -16.43 14.29
CA ALA A 166 2.59 -15.17 13.66
C ALA A 166 1.79 -15.35 12.37
N VAL A 167 1.61 -16.56 11.85
CA VAL A 167 0.86 -16.81 10.61
C VAL A 167 -0.62 -16.53 10.84
N VAL A 168 -1.17 -15.56 10.09
CA VAL A 168 -2.61 -15.24 10.11
C VAL A 168 -3.38 -16.21 9.23
N PHE A 169 -2.87 -16.41 8.01
CA PHE A 169 -3.37 -17.38 7.05
C PHE A 169 -2.31 -17.63 5.98
N GLU A 170 -2.44 -18.76 5.29
CA GLU A 170 -1.60 -19.10 4.15
C GLU A 170 -2.40 -19.85 3.06
N LYS A 171 -2.00 -19.64 1.80
CA LYS A 171 -2.55 -20.29 0.61
C LYS A 171 -1.41 -20.43 -0.41
N PRO A 172 -1.53 -21.30 -1.44
CA PRO A 172 -0.53 -21.33 -2.52
C PRO A 172 -0.34 -19.94 -3.14
N GLY A 173 0.88 -19.43 -3.05
CA GLY A 173 1.29 -18.11 -3.54
C GLY A 173 1.08 -16.95 -2.57
N VAL A 174 0.54 -17.18 -1.37
CA VAL A 174 0.19 -16.13 -0.40
C VAL A 174 0.45 -16.53 1.04
N ILE A 175 1.11 -15.67 1.81
CA ILE A 175 1.24 -15.82 3.25
C ILE A 175 1.00 -14.48 3.95
N ALA A 176 0.23 -14.49 5.03
CA ALA A 176 0.00 -13.33 5.88
C ALA A 176 0.61 -13.53 7.26
N LEU A 177 1.43 -12.58 7.71
CA LEU A 177 2.14 -12.63 8.98
C LEU A 177 1.78 -11.43 9.85
N LYS A 178 1.56 -11.66 11.14
CA LYS A 178 1.51 -10.61 12.15
C LYS A 178 2.92 -10.15 12.46
N THR A 179 3.15 -8.85 12.46
CA THR A 179 4.38 -8.25 12.99
C THR A 179 4.01 -7.44 14.22
N LEU A 180 4.53 -7.84 15.38
CA LEU A 180 4.42 -7.04 16.58
C LEU A 180 5.44 -5.90 16.46
N GLN A 181 4.96 -4.67 16.26
CA GLN A 181 5.85 -3.51 16.43
C GLN A 181 6.20 -3.37 17.91
N ASN A 182 7.49 -3.44 18.22
CA ASN A 182 8.01 -3.06 19.52
C ASN A 182 7.65 -1.58 19.75
N GLN A 183 6.71 -1.31 20.67
CA GLN A 183 6.28 0.01 21.19
C GLN A 183 4.96 0.62 20.67
N GLY A 184 4.04 -0.15 20.07
CA GLY A 184 2.72 0.38 19.65
C GLY A 184 1.54 -0.49 20.06
N GLN A 185 0.37 0.13 20.30
CA GLN A 185 -0.93 -0.57 20.46
C GLN A 185 -1.47 -1.15 19.14
N ASP A 186 -0.88 -0.77 18.01
CA ASP A 186 -1.33 -1.16 16.67
C ASP A 186 -0.73 -2.49 16.23
N LEU A 187 -1.58 -3.34 15.66
CA LEU A 187 -1.17 -4.58 14.99
C LEU A 187 -0.84 -4.27 13.54
N GLN A 188 0.27 -4.83 13.07
CA GLN A 188 0.61 -4.84 11.66
C GLN A 188 0.43 -6.26 11.12
N VAL A 189 -0.24 -6.40 9.98
CA VAL A 189 -0.34 -7.64 9.21
C VAL A 189 0.27 -7.40 7.83
N MET A 190 1.33 -8.15 7.54
CA MET A 190 2.02 -8.16 6.26
C MET A 190 1.52 -9.33 5.43
N ILE A 191 0.92 -9.06 4.27
CA ILE A 191 0.42 -10.07 3.33
C ILE A 191 1.32 -10.06 2.09
N TYR A 192 2.00 -11.17 1.87
CA TYR A 192 2.94 -11.35 0.76
C TYR A 192 2.31 -12.19 -0.34
N PHE A 193 2.44 -11.74 -1.58
CA PHE A 193 1.90 -12.40 -2.77
C PHE A 193 3.03 -12.66 -3.77
N ASP A 194 3.37 -13.93 -3.97
CA ASP A 194 4.31 -14.39 -5.00
C ASP A 194 3.96 -15.84 -5.36
N PRO A 195 3.36 -16.10 -6.54
CA PRO A 195 2.92 -17.43 -6.93
C PRO A 195 4.08 -18.43 -7.16
N VAL A 196 5.32 -17.94 -7.28
CA VAL A 196 6.50 -18.77 -7.50
C VAL A 196 7.20 -19.07 -6.18
N SER A 197 7.59 -18.03 -5.44
CA SER A 197 8.38 -18.17 -4.21
C SER A 197 7.54 -18.69 -3.04
N LEU A 198 6.23 -18.43 -3.04
CA LEU A 198 5.29 -18.83 -1.98
C LEU A 198 4.39 -19.98 -2.41
N LYS A 199 4.77 -20.78 -3.41
CA LYS A 199 3.93 -21.88 -3.92
C LYS A 199 3.60 -22.93 -2.83
N GLU A 200 4.55 -23.22 -1.94
CA GLU A 200 4.47 -24.27 -0.92
C GLU A 200 4.72 -23.69 0.48
N THR A 201 3.92 -22.70 0.87
CA THR A 201 4.11 -21.90 2.10
C THR A 201 4.30 -22.72 3.37
N GLY A 202 3.56 -23.82 3.55
CA GLY A 202 3.65 -24.66 4.75
C GLY A 202 4.98 -25.38 4.96
N THR A 203 5.92 -25.30 4.00
CA THR A 203 7.28 -25.84 4.14
C THR A 203 8.35 -24.75 4.31
N LEU A 204 7.98 -23.49 4.16
CA LEU A 204 8.92 -22.37 4.18
C LEU A 204 9.23 -21.96 5.62
N SER A 205 10.51 -21.69 5.89
CA SER A 205 10.96 -21.06 7.15
C SER A 205 11.24 -19.56 6.99
N LYS A 206 11.20 -19.05 5.75
CA LYS A 206 11.45 -17.64 5.43
C LYS A 206 10.71 -17.21 4.16
N ILE A 207 10.46 -15.91 4.09
CA ILE A 207 10.01 -15.19 2.90
C ILE A 207 11.26 -14.57 2.25
N GLU A 208 11.40 -14.75 0.95
CA GLU A 208 12.47 -14.16 0.15
C GLU A 208 11.91 -13.73 -1.21
N LEU A 209 11.38 -12.50 -1.27
CA LEU A 209 10.87 -11.90 -2.49
C LEU A 209 12.02 -11.20 -3.22
N LYS A 210 12.41 -11.75 -4.38
CA LYS A 210 13.58 -11.28 -5.14
C LYS A 210 13.19 -10.30 -6.24
N ASN A 211 14.08 -9.34 -6.49
CA ASN A 211 13.96 -8.34 -7.55
C ASN A 211 15.02 -8.50 -8.65
N ASP A 212 15.80 -9.57 -8.58
CA ASP A 212 16.97 -9.83 -9.44
C ASP A 212 16.62 -10.48 -10.78
N ARG A 213 15.34 -10.77 -11.03
CA ARG A 213 14.88 -11.34 -12.29
C ARG A 213 14.54 -10.22 -13.27
N ASP A 214 15.20 -10.23 -14.42
CA ASP A 214 14.79 -9.43 -15.56
C ASP A 214 13.30 -9.71 -15.87
N ALA A 215 12.51 -8.65 -15.80
CA ALA A 215 11.16 -8.57 -16.33
C ALA A 215 11.21 -8.56 -17.87
N GLY A 216 10.23 -9.22 -18.49
CA GLY A 216 10.06 -9.16 -19.94
C GLY A 216 9.62 -7.76 -20.38
N ASP A 217 8.68 -7.15 -19.66
CA ASP A 217 8.08 -5.86 -19.98
C ASP A 217 8.30 -4.81 -18.89
N LYS A 218 8.24 -3.53 -19.26
CA LYS A 218 8.45 -2.38 -18.37
C LYS A 218 7.47 -2.25 -17.21
N THR A 219 6.28 -2.86 -17.33
CA THR A 219 5.19 -2.75 -16.36
C THR A 219 4.99 -4.02 -15.52
N THR A 220 5.94 -4.96 -15.62
CA THR A 220 5.83 -6.29 -15.00
C THR A 220 5.82 -6.22 -13.48
N VAL A 221 4.79 -6.79 -12.87
CA VAL A 221 4.68 -7.03 -11.44
C VAL A 221 4.94 -8.50 -11.15
N ARG A 222 5.97 -8.82 -10.36
CA ARG A 222 6.38 -10.18 -10.00
C ARG A 222 5.89 -10.61 -8.62
N HIS A 223 5.78 -9.66 -7.70
CA HIS A 223 5.24 -9.88 -6.37
C HIS A 223 4.64 -8.58 -5.83
N ILE A 224 3.73 -8.77 -4.88
CA ILE A 224 2.98 -7.69 -4.24
C ILE A 224 3.04 -7.91 -2.74
N THR A 225 3.27 -6.84 -1.98
CA THR A 225 3.12 -6.85 -0.52
C THR A 225 2.02 -5.88 -0.14
N VAL A 226 1.10 -6.31 0.70
CA VAL A 226 0.05 -5.49 1.30
C VAL A 226 0.29 -5.46 2.80
N GLU A 227 0.50 -4.28 3.35
CA GLU A 227 0.61 -4.03 4.78
C GLU A 227 -0.70 -3.42 5.28
N LEU A 228 -1.24 -3.98 6.35
CA LEU A 228 -2.38 -3.44 7.08
C LEU A 228 -1.92 -3.08 8.50
N SER A 229 -2.20 -1.88 8.97
CA SER A 229 -1.80 -1.40 10.31
C SER A 229 -2.93 -0.64 11.00
N GLY A 230 -3.11 -0.86 12.30
CA GLY A 230 -4.18 -0.25 13.10
C GLY A 230 -4.70 -1.15 14.22
N PRO A 231 -5.95 -0.99 14.68
CA PRO A 231 -6.51 -1.77 15.78
C PRO A 231 -6.50 -3.28 15.53
N ALA A 232 -5.93 -4.04 16.46
CA ALA A 232 -5.67 -5.48 16.29
C ALA A 232 -6.89 -6.29 15.84
N GLY A 233 -8.04 -6.09 16.48
CA GLY A 233 -9.27 -6.81 16.14
C GLY A 233 -9.80 -6.48 14.74
N VAL A 234 -9.61 -5.24 14.28
CA VAL A 234 -10.05 -4.77 12.96
C VAL A 234 -9.11 -5.28 11.88
N VAL A 235 -7.81 -5.06 12.05
CA VAL A 235 -6.76 -5.42 11.07
C VAL A 235 -6.69 -6.92 10.85
N GLU A 236 -6.70 -7.71 11.93
CA GLU A 236 -6.63 -9.16 11.81
C GLU A 236 -7.87 -9.72 11.10
N ALA A 237 -9.07 -9.25 11.44
CA ALA A 237 -10.29 -9.69 10.79
C ALA A 237 -10.31 -9.29 9.31
N TRP A 238 -9.95 -8.05 9.00
CA TRP A 238 -9.96 -7.53 7.64
C TRP A 238 -8.93 -8.20 6.74
N SER A 239 -7.74 -8.52 7.28
CA SER A 239 -6.72 -9.25 6.51
C SER A 239 -7.23 -10.59 5.95
N LYS A 240 -8.12 -11.27 6.68
CA LYS A 240 -8.70 -12.57 6.29
C LYS A 240 -9.78 -12.45 5.22
N THR A 241 -10.31 -11.26 4.96
CA THR A 241 -11.35 -11.02 3.93
C THR A 241 -10.78 -10.57 2.59
N VAL A 242 -9.46 -10.30 2.51
CA VAL A 242 -8.80 -9.89 1.27
C VAL A 242 -9.00 -10.95 0.18
N ASP A 243 -9.45 -10.50 -1.00
CA ASP A 243 -9.59 -11.36 -2.18
C ASP A 243 -8.20 -11.66 -2.77
N THR A 244 -7.57 -12.70 -2.21
CA THR A 244 -6.24 -13.13 -2.62
C THR A 244 -6.16 -13.52 -4.10
N GLY A 245 -7.26 -13.97 -4.70
CA GLY A 245 -7.30 -14.34 -6.11
C GLY A 245 -7.18 -13.12 -7.02
N LYS A 246 -7.88 -12.03 -6.70
CA LYS A 246 -7.78 -10.76 -7.44
C LYS A 246 -6.39 -10.14 -7.35
N VAL A 247 -5.74 -10.21 -6.20
CA VAL A 247 -4.35 -9.72 -6.03
C VAL A 247 -3.39 -10.55 -6.88
N LEU A 248 -3.44 -11.88 -6.79
CA LEU A 248 -2.58 -12.77 -7.57
C LEU A 248 -2.77 -12.60 -9.08
N ALA A 249 -3.98 -12.24 -9.54
CA ALA A 249 -4.24 -11.96 -10.95
C ALA A 249 -3.51 -10.70 -11.48
N GLN A 250 -3.02 -9.82 -10.60
CA GLN A 250 -2.23 -8.65 -10.98
C GLN A 250 -0.73 -8.98 -11.17
N ILE A 251 -0.28 -10.17 -10.78
CA ILE A 251 1.10 -10.63 -10.93
C ILE A 251 1.29 -11.27 -12.31
N ASP A 252 2.27 -10.74 -13.04
CA ASP A 252 2.64 -11.19 -14.38
C ASP A 252 3.56 -12.43 -14.31
N ARG A 253 3.07 -13.53 -14.88
CA ARG A 253 3.76 -14.83 -14.92
C ARG A 253 4.80 -14.88 -16.03
#